data_AF-A0A1G6FJ59-F1
#
_entry.id   AF-A0A1G6FJ59-F1
#
_cell.length_a   1.000
_cell.length_b   1.000
_cell.length_c   1.000
_cell.angle_alpha   90.00
_cell.angle_beta   90.00
_cell.angle_gamma   90.00
#
_symmetry.space_group_name_H-M   'P 1'
#
loop_
_entity.id
_entity.type
_entity.pdbx_description
1 polymer ?
#
loop_
_entity_poly.entity_id
_entity_poly.type
_entity_poly.pdbx_seq_one_letter_code
_entity_poly.pdbx_strand_id
1 'polypeptide(L)' 'MSDFGINEMLDMQRTLQEKYKDKWETISPEIGKNKLLWMIGEIGEVIDIIKKYGAQASDIDNPQRDHLIEEMADVLT' A
#
# COMPACT_ATOMS: atom_id res chain seq x y z
N MET A 1 -1.90 20.93 -8.91
CA MET A 1 -2.06 19.48 -8.70
C MET A 1 -3.51 19.28 -8.32
N SER A 2 -4.27 18.51 -9.10
CA SER A 2 -5.59 18.05 -8.65
C SER A 2 -5.40 17.27 -7.36
N ASP A 3 -6.31 17.46 -6.42
CA ASP A 3 -6.26 16.86 -5.10
C ASP A 3 -6.38 15.34 -5.24
N PHE A 4 -5.25 14.62 -5.08
CA PHE A 4 -5.23 13.16 -5.17
C PHE A 4 -5.86 12.58 -3.89
N GLY A 5 -7.14 12.27 -3.98
CA GLY A 5 -7.95 11.85 -2.85
C GLY A 5 -8.08 10.34 -2.73
N ILE A 6 -8.49 9.88 -1.55
CA ILE A 6 -8.78 8.45 -1.29
C ILE A 6 -9.81 7.88 -2.29
N ASN A 7 -10.78 8.68 -2.73
CA ASN A 7 -11.76 8.22 -3.72
C ASN A 7 -11.12 7.88 -5.07
N GLU A 8 -10.16 8.69 -5.54
CA GLU A 8 -9.45 8.41 -6.79
C GLU A 8 -8.59 7.15 -6.66
N MET A 9 -7.92 6.96 -5.51
CA MET A 9 -7.19 5.73 -5.19
C MET A 9 -8.11 4.49 -5.23
N LEU A 10 -9.29 4.58 -4.64
CA LEU A 10 -10.27 3.48 -4.64
C LEU A 10 -10.77 3.16 -6.05
N ASP A 11 -10.98 4.16 -6.90
CA ASP A 11 -11.38 3.96 -8.30
C ASP A 11 -10.27 3.34 -9.14
N MET A 12 -9.01 3.72 -8.90
CA MET A 12 -7.85 3.03 -9.47
C MET A 12 -7.81 1.56 -9.04
N GLN A 13 -8.08 1.27 -7.76
CA GLN A 13 -8.02 -0.10 -7.26
C GLN A 13 -9.16 -0.97 -7.79
N ARG A 14 -10.37 -0.41 -7.96
CA ARG A 14 -11.47 -1.09 -8.67
C ARG A 14 -11.09 -1.42 -10.12
N THR A 15 -10.43 -0.50 -10.79
CA THR A 15 -9.97 -0.70 -12.18
C THR A 15 -8.94 -1.83 -12.27
N LEU A 16 -7.99 -1.88 -11.31
CA LEU A 16 -7.01 -2.95 -11.22
C LEU A 16 -7.66 -4.30 -10.91
N GLN A 17 -8.59 -4.34 -9.95
CA GLN A 17 -9.33 -5.54 -9.60
C GLN A 17 -10.11 -6.10 -10.80
N GLU A 18 -10.80 -5.26 -11.56
CA GLU A 18 -11.53 -5.69 -12.76
C GLU A 18 -10.58 -6.21 -13.85
N LYS A 19 -9.45 -5.52 -14.06
CA LYS A 19 -8.42 -5.92 -15.02
C LYS A 19 -7.82 -7.30 -14.69
N TYR A 20 -7.70 -7.64 -13.42
CA TYR A 20 -7.06 -8.86 -12.95
C TYR A 20 -8.01 -9.87 -12.30
N LYS A 21 -9.33 -9.73 -12.48
CA LYS A 21 -10.35 -10.58 -11.83
C LYS A 21 -10.19 -12.08 -12.07
N ASP A 22 -9.57 -12.49 -13.17
CA ASP A 22 -9.32 -13.89 -13.51
C ASP A 22 -8.05 -14.45 -12.83
N LYS A 23 -7.24 -13.57 -12.23
CA LYS A 23 -5.98 -13.90 -11.54
C LYS A 23 -6.04 -13.62 -10.05
N TRP A 24 -6.77 -12.58 -9.65
CA TRP A 24 -6.88 -12.12 -8.27
C TRP A 24 -8.15 -12.68 -7.62
N GLU A 25 -8.10 -12.84 -6.30
CA GLU A 25 -9.27 -13.24 -5.54
C GLU A 25 -10.40 -12.22 -5.66
N THR A 26 -11.64 -12.69 -5.78
CA THR A 26 -12.82 -11.83 -5.81
C THR A 26 -12.98 -11.04 -4.50
N ILE A 27 -13.42 -9.79 -4.58
CA ILE A 27 -13.72 -9.01 -3.38
C ILE A 27 -15.03 -9.53 -2.75
N SER A 28 -14.90 -10.19 -1.61
CA SER A 28 -16.02 -10.63 -0.77
C SER A 28 -15.67 -10.51 0.72
N PRO A 29 -16.67 -10.44 1.62
CA PRO A 29 -16.41 -10.42 3.06
C PRO A 29 -15.54 -11.59 3.55
N GLU A 30 -15.71 -12.79 2.97
CA GLU A 30 -14.99 -14.00 3.33
C GLU A 30 -13.50 -13.92 3.01
N ILE A 31 -13.15 -13.21 1.93
CA ILE A 31 -11.78 -13.00 1.45
C ILE A 31 -11.18 -11.72 2.03
N GLY A 32 -12.00 -10.78 2.50
CA GLY A 32 -11.54 -9.52 3.10
C GLY A 32 -10.55 -9.70 4.25
N LYS A 33 -10.64 -10.80 5.01
CA LYS A 33 -9.65 -11.15 6.04
C LYS A 33 -8.23 -11.31 5.48
N ASN A 34 -8.08 -11.85 4.26
CA ASN A 34 -6.77 -12.03 3.62
C ASN A 34 -6.18 -10.66 3.27
N LYS A 35 -7.02 -9.74 2.77
CA LYS A 35 -6.61 -8.36 2.46
C LYS A 35 -6.19 -7.59 3.72
N LEU A 36 -6.89 -7.79 4.83
CA LEU A 36 -6.46 -7.24 6.13
C LEU A 36 -5.13 -7.82 6.60
N LEU A 37 -4.90 -9.13 6.40
CA LEU A 37 -3.63 -9.75 6.74
C LEU A 37 -2.48 -9.22 5.87
N TRP A 38 -2.72 -8.98 4.57
CA TRP A 38 -1.73 -8.33 3.69
C TRP A 38 -1.40 -6.93 4.17
N MET A 39 -2.41 -6.09 4.39
CA MET A 39 -2.22 -4.73 4.93
C MET A 39 -1.40 -4.73 6.23
N ILE A 40 -1.63 -5.69 7.14
CA ILE A 40 -0.82 -5.81 8.37
C ILE A 40 0.63 -6.20 8.06
N GLY A 41 0.85 -7.04 7.04
CA GLY A 41 2.18 -7.38 6.53
C GLY A 41 2.92 -6.14 6.04
N GLU A 42 2.30 -5.35 5.16
CA GLU A 42 2.89 -4.13 4.60
C GLU A 42 3.19 -3.08 5.69
N ILE A 43 2.31 -2.94 6.69
CA ILE A 43 2.60 -2.12 7.89
C ILE A 43 3.86 -2.61 8.61
N GLY A 44 4.09 -3.92 8.65
CA GLY A 44 5.31 -4.52 9.19
C GLY A 44 6.57 -4.09 8.42
N GLU A 45 6.50 -3.99 7.11
CA GLU A 45 7.60 -3.55 6.24
C GLU A 45 7.91 -2.05 6.48
N VAL A 46 6.88 -1.20 6.54
CA VAL A 46 7.01 0.21 6.95
C VAL A 46 7.70 0.32 8.32
N ILE A 47 7.26 -0.49 9.29
CA ILE A 47 7.85 -0.52 10.64
C ILE A 47 9.32 -0.92 10.58
N ASP A 48 9.68 -1.91 9.76
CA ASP A 48 11.06 -2.39 9.64
C ASP A 48 12.00 -1.31 9.06
N ILE A 49 11.55 -0.56 8.05
CA ILE A 49 12.28 0.59 7.49
C ILE A 49 12.50 1.65 8.58
N ILE A 50 11.44 2.07 9.27
CA ILE A 50 11.54 3.10 10.33
C ILE A 50 12.43 2.63 11.48
N LYS A 51 12.37 1.34 11.86
CA LYS A 51 13.24 0.79 12.91
C LYS A 51 14.71 0.76 12.51
N LYS A 52 15.03 0.49 11.25
CA LYS A 52 16.40 0.41 10.75
C LYS A 52 17.04 1.77 10.51
N TYR A 53 16.27 2.73 10.01
CA TYR A 53 16.80 4.00 9.50
C TYR A 53 16.28 5.24 10.24
N GLY A 54 15.37 5.07 11.20
CA GLY A 54 14.79 6.17 11.96
C GLY A 54 13.87 7.06 11.12
N ALA A 55 13.53 8.22 11.68
CA ALA A 55 12.70 9.21 10.99
C ALA A 55 13.35 9.76 9.72
N GLN A 56 14.69 9.70 9.63
CA GLN A 56 15.47 10.15 8.49
C GLN A 56 15.14 9.39 7.21
N ALA A 57 14.56 8.18 7.30
CA ALA A 57 14.08 7.44 6.14
C ALA A 57 13.10 8.24 5.27
N SER A 58 12.40 9.22 5.87
CA SER A 58 11.46 10.10 5.16
C SER A 58 12.10 11.36 4.54
N ASP A 59 13.39 11.61 4.80
CA ASP A 59 14.08 12.79 4.29
C ASP A 59 14.22 12.71 2.76
N ILE A 60 14.05 13.84 2.08
CA ILE A 60 14.05 13.92 0.60
C ILE A 60 15.30 13.30 -0.02
N ASP A 61 16.47 13.48 0.60
CA ASP A 61 17.75 13.00 0.11
C ASP A 61 18.12 11.60 0.63
N ASN A 62 17.25 10.96 1.42
CA ASN A 62 17.51 9.63 1.96
C ASN A 62 17.24 8.56 0.90
N PRO A 63 18.20 7.64 0.65
CA PRO A 63 18.00 6.55 -0.33
C PRO A 63 16.86 5.59 0.04
N GLN A 64 16.41 5.55 1.30
CA GLN A 64 15.30 4.71 1.75
C GLN A 64 13.93 5.37 1.59
N ARG A 65 13.87 6.64 1.16
CA ARG A 65 12.60 7.36 1.02
C ARG A 65 11.69 6.72 -0.02
N ASP A 66 12.25 6.32 -1.15
CA ASP A 66 11.46 5.70 -2.22
C ASP A 66 10.88 4.35 -1.74
N HIS A 67 11.70 3.55 -1.06
CA HIS A 67 11.27 2.30 -0.44
C HIS A 67 10.20 2.54 0.64
N LEU A 68 10.37 3.55 1.50
CA LEU A 68 9.35 3.91 2.50
C LEU A 68 8.01 4.31 1.85
N ILE A 69 8.05 5.05 0.75
CA ILE A 69 6.84 5.47 0.02
C ILE A 69 6.16 4.27 -0.65
N GLU A 70 6.93 3.33 -1.19
CA GLU A 70 6.43 2.08 -1.76
C GLU A 70 5.65 1.27 -0.71
N GLU A 71 6.28 0.97 0.44
CA GLU A 71 5.61 0.22 1.50
C GLU A 71 4.37 0.96 2.04
N MET A 72 4.43 2.29 2.15
CA MET A 72 3.26 3.09 2.55
C MET A 72 2.13 3.07 1.52
N ALA A 73 2.46 2.99 0.23
CA ALA A 73 1.47 2.87 -0.83
C ALA A 73 0.82 1.48 -0.79
N ASP A 74 1.61 0.43 -0.56
CA ASP A 74 1.14 -0.97 -0.54
C ASP A 74 0.15 -1.23 0.60
N VAL A 75 0.29 -0.55 1.75
CA VAL A 75 -0.71 -0.54 2.83
C VAL A 75 -2.11 -0.10 2.36
N LEU A 76 -2.17 0.77 1.36
CA LEU A 76 -3.41 1.35 0.83
C LEU A 76 -3.95 0.62 -0.41
N THR A 77 -3.28 -0.45 -0.86
CA THR A 77 -3.69 -1.27 -2.00
C THR A 77 -4.61 -2.42 -1.59
#